data_AF-A0A6P0RTX6-F1
#
_entry.id   AF-A0A6P0RTX6-F1
#
_cell.length_a   1.000
_cell.length_b   1.000
_cell.length_c   1.000
_cell.angle_alpha   90.00
_cell.angle_beta   90.00
_cell.angle_gamma   90.00
#
_symmetry.space_group_name_H-M   'P 1'
#
loop_
_entity.id
_entity.type
_entity.pdbx_description
1 polymer ?
#
loop_
_entity_poly.entity_id
_entity_poly.type
_entity_poly.pdbx_seq_one_letter_code
_entity_poly.pdbx_strand_id
1 'polypeptide(L)'
;TPVSITDSDLTLSDNSNHFVGATVSITNLQDGAAESLTANTAGTNISATYNSATAVLTLSGTDTAAHYQQVLQSITYNNTAATPDTTDRIIEFIVDDGAVHSNTSRIATTNIAFSVEDAYEDNDTFTTAYDLINQEQTWLSNIAGLGIQEDQDWYRIDVTPGYERLVVDLQFDHALGDLDLFIHDASGYLVVASISVTDNELIDKVLPGSGTYYLKVNGFSGDTSNTYDLRWDQLLMDDTIAIEPGGVELKETHPANEKINIMTGSFGADVFALGNENQAYYDELGVGDYALISDFDFTQDIIQLQGSSSNYKLGSVSSNLPTGIGIFRQTSGIDELIAIVQGVGSINLSADYFSYVS
;
A
#
# COMPACT_ATOMS: atom_id res chain seq x y z
N THR A 1 -4.94 -0.83 -20.83
CA THR A 1 -6.28 -0.52 -21.40
C THR A 1 -6.15 0.59 -22.44
N PRO A 2 -7.12 0.84 -23.34
CA PRO A 2 -6.99 1.94 -24.31
C PRO A 2 -7.02 3.32 -23.64
N VAL A 3 -6.15 4.23 -24.07
CA VAL A 3 -5.98 5.58 -23.52
C VAL A 3 -6.35 6.63 -24.57
N SER A 4 -7.12 7.66 -24.19
CA SER A 4 -7.43 8.79 -25.08
C SER A 4 -6.18 9.64 -25.32
N ILE A 5 -5.90 9.98 -26.59
CA ILE A 5 -4.64 10.66 -26.97
C ILE A 5 -4.79 12.16 -27.25
N THR A 6 -6.01 12.66 -27.27
CA THR A 6 -6.32 14.06 -27.61
C THR A 6 -6.86 14.82 -26.41
N ASP A 7 -6.39 16.05 -26.23
CA ASP A 7 -6.91 16.98 -25.24
C ASP A 7 -8.32 17.49 -25.65
N SER A 8 -9.13 17.74 -24.62
CA SER A 8 -10.40 18.44 -24.70
C SER A 8 -10.34 19.80 -25.39
N ASP A 9 -9.18 20.46 -25.41
CA ASP A 9 -8.97 21.78 -26.04
C ASP A 9 -8.55 21.73 -27.53
N LEU A 10 -8.51 20.53 -28.15
CA LEU A 10 -8.23 20.37 -29.57
C LEU A 10 -9.21 21.21 -30.39
N THR A 11 -8.68 22.15 -31.18
CA THR A 11 -9.47 23.02 -32.07
C THR A 11 -9.04 22.86 -33.52
N LEU A 12 -10.02 22.83 -34.42
CA LEU A 12 -9.79 22.88 -35.87
C LEU A 12 -10.30 24.22 -36.40
N SER A 13 -9.46 24.91 -37.17
CA SER A 13 -9.87 26.13 -37.86
C SER A 13 -9.38 26.09 -39.30
N ASP A 14 -10.28 26.40 -40.22
CA ASP A 14 -10.00 26.47 -41.65
C ASP A 14 -10.95 27.48 -42.33
N ASN A 15 -10.58 27.97 -43.51
CA ASN A 15 -11.37 28.90 -44.29
C ASN A 15 -12.50 28.23 -45.11
N SER A 16 -12.45 26.91 -45.32
CA SER A 16 -13.36 26.17 -46.19
C SER A 16 -14.54 25.52 -45.44
N ASN A 17 -14.51 25.50 -44.10
CA ASN A 17 -15.49 24.90 -43.18
C ASN A 17 -15.69 23.37 -43.33
N HIS A 18 -14.91 22.68 -44.16
CA HIS A 18 -14.96 21.22 -44.32
C HIS A 18 -13.55 20.63 -44.42
N PHE A 19 -13.43 19.34 -44.12
CA PHE A 19 -12.21 18.58 -44.33
C PHE A 19 -12.52 17.31 -45.12
N VAL A 20 -11.52 16.77 -45.82
CA VAL A 20 -11.64 15.56 -46.64
C VAL A 20 -10.84 14.39 -46.10
N GLY A 21 -9.86 14.66 -45.22
CA GLY A 21 -9.11 13.61 -44.54
C GLY A 21 -8.24 14.11 -43.39
N ALA A 22 -7.67 13.16 -42.68
CA ALA A 22 -6.60 13.39 -41.71
C ALA A 22 -5.71 12.16 -41.57
N THR A 23 -4.45 12.37 -41.19
CA THR A 23 -3.55 11.29 -40.78
C THR A 23 -3.08 11.51 -39.36
N VAL A 24 -3.15 10.45 -38.55
CA VAL A 24 -2.64 10.42 -37.18
C VAL A 24 -1.64 9.28 -37.06
N SER A 25 -0.41 9.58 -36.66
CA SER A 25 0.70 8.62 -36.72
C SER A 25 1.45 8.50 -35.40
N ILE A 26 1.78 7.28 -35.00
CA ILE A 26 2.76 7.00 -33.95
C ILE A 26 4.15 7.07 -34.60
N THR A 27 4.94 8.09 -34.28
CA THR A 27 6.21 8.34 -34.97
C THR A 27 7.37 7.49 -34.46
N ASN A 28 7.24 6.95 -33.25
CA ASN A 28 8.23 6.13 -32.57
C ASN A 28 7.59 4.85 -31.98
N LEU A 29 6.99 4.01 -32.83
CA LEU A 29 6.56 2.66 -32.41
C LEU A 29 7.68 1.93 -31.65
N GLN A 30 7.35 1.30 -30.52
CA GLN A 30 8.28 0.44 -29.77
C GLN A 30 7.81 -1.02 -29.69
N ASP A 31 6.50 -1.26 -29.63
CA ASP A 31 5.91 -2.61 -29.49
C ASP A 31 5.30 -3.14 -30.81
N GLY A 32 5.57 -2.44 -31.92
CA GLY A 32 5.20 -2.89 -33.26
C GLY A 32 3.70 -3.12 -33.43
N ALA A 33 3.31 -4.33 -33.86
CA ALA A 33 1.90 -4.66 -34.15
C ALA A 33 1.01 -4.75 -32.90
N ALA A 34 1.58 -4.72 -31.70
CA ALA A 34 0.82 -4.66 -30.46
C ALA A 34 0.20 -3.28 -30.22
N GLU A 35 0.71 -2.25 -30.90
CA GLU A 35 0.25 -0.87 -30.78
C GLU A 35 -0.77 -0.53 -31.87
N SER A 36 -1.80 0.22 -31.50
CA SER A 36 -2.84 0.61 -32.44
C SER A 36 -3.50 1.93 -32.06
N LEU A 37 -4.03 2.62 -33.07
CA LEU A 37 -4.90 3.79 -32.90
C LEU A 37 -6.30 3.45 -33.42
N THR A 38 -7.33 3.85 -32.68
CA THR A 38 -8.73 3.69 -33.10
C THR A 38 -9.50 5.00 -32.92
N ALA A 39 -10.57 5.19 -33.69
CA ALA A 39 -11.42 6.38 -33.62
C ALA A 39 -12.89 5.98 -33.72
N ASN A 40 -13.77 6.75 -33.08
CA ASN A 40 -15.22 6.59 -33.22
C ASN A 40 -15.77 7.54 -34.30
N THR A 41 -16.28 6.97 -35.39
CA THR A 41 -16.84 7.75 -36.51
C THR A 41 -18.37 7.79 -36.53
N ALA A 42 -19.05 7.27 -35.50
CA ALA A 42 -20.50 7.20 -35.46
C ALA A 42 -21.15 8.59 -35.64
N GLY A 43 -22.17 8.64 -36.51
CA GLY A 43 -22.90 9.88 -36.81
C GLY A 43 -22.22 10.82 -37.81
N THR A 44 -21.09 10.41 -38.41
CA THR A 44 -20.34 11.21 -39.40
C THR A 44 -20.25 10.48 -40.75
N ASN A 45 -19.78 11.17 -41.80
CA ASN A 45 -19.42 10.58 -43.09
C ASN A 45 -17.94 10.18 -43.18
N ILE A 46 -17.23 10.15 -42.04
CA ILE A 46 -15.80 9.89 -41.95
C ILE A 46 -15.58 8.38 -41.76
N SER A 47 -14.63 7.82 -42.50
CA SER A 47 -14.12 6.45 -42.30
C SER A 47 -12.74 6.51 -41.64
N ALA A 48 -12.46 5.57 -40.76
CA ALA A 48 -11.18 5.45 -40.06
C ALA A 48 -10.52 4.10 -40.41
N THR A 49 -9.23 4.10 -40.75
CA THR A 49 -8.48 2.86 -41.05
C THR A 49 -7.06 2.97 -40.53
N TYR A 50 -6.67 2.04 -39.65
CA TYR A 50 -5.32 1.96 -39.10
C TYR A 50 -4.47 0.96 -39.87
N ASN A 51 -3.26 1.35 -40.24
CA ASN A 51 -2.24 0.48 -40.83
C ASN A 51 -1.13 0.22 -39.82
N SER A 52 -1.11 -0.98 -39.24
CA SER A 52 -0.11 -1.38 -38.24
C SER A 52 1.31 -1.50 -38.77
N ALA A 53 1.50 -1.64 -40.09
CA ALA A 53 2.84 -1.69 -40.68
C ALA A 53 3.49 -0.30 -40.77
N THR A 54 2.68 0.77 -40.85
CA THR A 54 3.16 2.16 -40.96
C THR A 54 2.84 3.00 -39.73
N ALA A 55 2.10 2.46 -38.76
CA ALA A 55 1.62 3.16 -37.57
C ALA A 55 0.68 4.35 -37.84
N VAL A 56 -0.04 4.34 -38.97
CA VAL A 56 -0.87 5.48 -39.41
C VAL A 56 -2.35 5.12 -39.33
N LEU A 57 -3.12 5.92 -38.61
CA LEU A 57 -4.57 6.01 -38.71
C LEU A 57 -4.93 7.04 -39.78
N THR A 58 -5.62 6.60 -40.83
CA THR A 58 -6.15 7.47 -41.88
C THR A 58 -7.64 7.70 -41.64
N LEU A 59 -8.02 8.97 -41.54
CA LEU A 59 -9.40 9.42 -41.60
C LEU A 59 -9.69 9.91 -43.02
N SER A 60 -10.81 9.50 -43.60
CA SER A 60 -11.19 9.88 -44.97
C SER A 60 -12.68 10.12 -45.10
N GLY A 61 -13.06 11.10 -45.92
CA GLY A 61 -14.45 11.44 -46.22
C GLY A 61 -14.71 12.92 -46.03
N THR A 62 -15.46 13.54 -46.94
CA THR A 62 -15.78 14.96 -46.82
C THR A 62 -16.83 15.17 -45.73
N ASP A 63 -16.50 15.98 -44.72
CA ASP A 63 -17.44 16.33 -43.66
C ASP A 63 -17.11 17.70 -43.02
N THR A 64 -17.98 18.17 -42.13
CA THR A 64 -17.84 19.43 -41.42
C THR A 64 -16.65 19.43 -40.45
N ALA A 65 -16.12 20.62 -40.18
CA ALA A 65 -15.08 20.80 -39.16
C ALA A 65 -15.47 20.23 -37.78
N ALA A 66 -16.74 20.38 -37.38
CA ALA A 66 -17.24 19.87 -36.11
C ALA A 66 -17.20 18.33 -36.03
N HIS A 67 -17.56 17.64 -37.12
CA HIS A 67 -17.46 16.18 -37.18
C HIS A 67 -16.00 15.70 -37.16
N TYR A 68 -15.10 16.38 -37.86
CA TYR A 68 -13.67 16.06 -37.79
C TYR A 68 -13.10 16.28 -36.39
N GLN A 69 -13.46 17.37 -35.72
CA GLN A 69 -13.05 17.63 -34.34
C GLN A 69 -13.58 16.53 -33.40
N GLN A 70 -14.85 16.15 -33.52
CA GLN A 70 -15.44 15.05 -32.75
C GLN A 70 -14.69 13.73 -32.94
N VAL A 71 -14.36 13.36 -34.19
CA VAL A 71 -13.66 12.10 -34.48
C VAL A 71 -12.23 12.15 -33.95
N LEU A 72 -11.49 13.25 -34.18
CA LEU A 72 -10.13 13.41 -33.66
C LEU A 72 -10.10 13.34 -32.13
N GLN A 73 -11.06 13.99 -31.45
CA GLN A 73 -11.18 13.95 -29.99
C GLN A 73 -11.52 12.56 -29.42
N SER A 74 -11.94 11.62 -30.28
CA SER A 74 -12.28 10.25 -29.87
C SER A 74 -11.12 9.26 -30.05
N ILE A 75 -9.96 9.71 -30.53
CA ILE A 75 -8.87 8.79 -30.84
C ILE A 75 -8.29 8.22 -29.56
N THR A 76 -8.15 6.90 -29.54
CA THR A 76 -7.50 6.16 -28.47
C THR A 76 -6.30 5.38 -28.98
N TYR A 77 -5.26 5.33 -28.15
CA TYR A 77 -4.13 4.44 -28.29
C TYR A 77 -4.36 3.17 -27.48
N ASN A 78 -3.90 2.04 -27.99
CA ASN A 78 -3.94 0.77 -27.28
C ASN A 78 -2.65 -0.01 -27.52
N ASN A 79 -2.10 -0.59 -26.45
CA ASN A 79 -0.97 -1.50 -26.48
C ASN A 79 -1.38 -2.87 -25.92
N THR A 80 -1.11 -3.94 -26.66
CA THR A 80 -1.46 -5.32 -26.31
C THR A 80 -0.24 -6.19 -26.01
N ALA A 81 0.94 -5.59 -25.90
CA ALA A 81 2.15 -6.30 -25.50
C ALA A 81 1.99 -6.83 -24.08
N ALA A 82 2.51 -8.04 -23.82
CA ALA A 82 2.50 -8.61 -22.48
C ALA A 82 3.44 -7.84 -21.53
N THR A 83 4.46 -7.19 -22.08
CA THR A 83 5.40 -6.30 -21.38
C THR A 83 5.64 -5.08 -22.27
N PRO A 84 4.77 -4.06 -22.21
CA PRO A 84 4.90 -2.83 -23.00
C PRO A 84 6.24 -2.13 -22.79
N ASP A 85 6.83 -1.59 -23.85
CA ASP A 85 7.96 -0.68 -23.73
C ASP A 85 7.49 0.68 -23.21
N THR A 86 8.11 1.16 -22.14
CA THR A 86 7.74 2.37 -21.39
C THR A 86 8.33 3.67 -21.96
N THR A 87 8.83 3.68 -23.19
CA THR A 87 9.23 4.93 -23.85
C THR A 87 7.99 5.73 -24.26
N ASP A 88 7.88 7.01 -23.89
CA ASP A 88 6.78 7.87 -24.37
C ASP A 88 6.52 7.76 -25.88
N ARG A 89 5.26 7.71 -26.29
CA ARG A 89 4.88 7.71 -27.71
C ARG A 89 4.56 9.10 -28.20
N ILE A 90 5.13 9.46 -29.33
CA ILE A 90 4.93 10.74 -29.99
C ILE A 90 3.91 10.56 -31.10
N ILE A 91 2.78 11.23 -30.97
CA ILE A 91 1.69 11.19 -31.94
C ILE A 91 1.64 12.49 -32.73
N GLU A 92 1.61 12.37 -34.05
CA GLU A 92 1.49 13.50 -34.96
C GLU A 92 0.15 13.50 -35.69
N PHE A 93 -0.40 14.70 -35.91
CA PHE A 93 -1.66 14.94 -36.60
C PHE A 93 -1.44 15.87 -37.79
N ILE A 94 -2.05 15.51 -38.92
CA ILE A 94 -2.15 16.35 -40.11
C ILE A 94 -3.59 16.24 -40.63
N VAL A 95 -4.27 17.36 -40.82
CA VAL A 95 -5.61 17.40 -41.43
C VAL A 95 -5.53 17.95 -42.85
N ASP A 96 -6.45 17.52 -43.72
CA ASP A 96 -6.53 17.88 -45.13
C ASP A 96 -7.92 18.46 -45.46
N ASP A 97 -7.96 19.72 -45.92
CA ASP A 97 -9.18 20.42 -46.32
C ASP A 97 -9.65 20.07 -47.75
N GLY A 98 -8.82 19.39 -48.53
CA GLY A 98 -9.10 19.00 -49.92
C GLY A 98 -8.91 20.10 -50.96
N ALA A 99 -8.33 21.25 -50.58
CA ALA A 99 -7.99 22.32 -51.50
C ALA A 99 -6.89 21.90 -52.49
N VAL A 100 -6.72 22.68 -53.56
CA VAL A 100 -5.68 22.41 -54.57
C VAL A 100 -4.29 22.81 -54.08
N HIS A 101 -4.21 23.77 -53.15
CA HIS A 101 -2.95 24.29 -52.61
C HIS A 101 -3.09 24.54 -51.12
N SER A 102 -2.01 24.30 -50.36
CA SER A 102 -1.97 24.49 -48.90
C SER A 102 -3.07 23.73 -48.17
N ASN A 103 -3.42 22.55 -48.68
CA ASN A 103 -4.56 21.77 -48.23
C ASN A 103 -4.31 21.03 -46.91
N THR A 104 -3.04 20.80 -46.58
CA THR A 104 -2.65 20.15 -45.33
C THR A 104 -2.30 21.17 -44.24
N SER A 105 -2.68 20.88 -43.00
CA SER A 105 -2.26 21.64 -41.83
C SER A 105 -0.75 21.55 -41.58
N ARG A 106 -0.26 22.38 -40.66
CA ARG A 106 1.01 22.10 -39.96
C ARG A 106 0.85 20.82 -39.12
N ILE A 107 1.96 20.15 -38.84
CA ILE A 107 1.99 19.03 -37.89
C ILE A 107 1.64 19.56 -36.50
N ALA A 108 0.64 18.95 -35.87
CA ALA A 108 0.40 19.06 -34.44
C ALA A 108 0.91 17.79 -33.76
N THR A 109 1.44 17.92 -32.55
CA THR A 109 2.06 16.80 -31.82
C THR A 109 1.50 16.72 -30.42
N THR A 110 1.31 15.50 -29.93
CA THR A 110 1.04 15.19 -28.52
C THR A 110 1.88 13.98 -28.11
N ASN A 111 2.10 13.82 -26.81
CA ASN A 111 2.82 12.69 -26.25
C ASN A 111 1.86 11.83 -25.44
N ILE A 112 2.01 10.52 -25.57
CA ILE A 112 1.48 9.53 -24.63
C ILE A 112 2.61 9.23 -23.69
N ALA A 113 2.49 9.71 -22.45
CA ALA A 113 3.48 9.42 -21.42
C ALA A 113 3.34 7.98 -20.94
N PHE A 114 4.47 7.30 -20.79
CA PHE A 114 4.58 6.03 -20.08
C PHE A 114 5.42 6.33 -18.85
N SER A 115 4.82 6.34 -17.66
CA SER A 115 5.58 6.41 -16.42
C SER A 115 6.31 5.08 -16.23
N VAL A 116 7.59 5.15 -15.81
CA VAL A 116 8.22 4.01 -15.15
C VAL A 116 7.69 4.08 -13.73
N GLU A 117 6.70 3.24 -13.45
CA GLU A 117 6.15 3.07 -12.12
C GLU A 117 7.13 2.23 -11.28
N ASP A 118 6.66 1.60 -10.22
CA ASP A 118 7.53 0.85 -9.32
C ASP A 118 7.73 -0.61 -9.76
N ALA A 119 8.33 -1.41 -8.86
CA ALA A 119 8.66 -2.81 -9.11
C ALA A 119 7.50 -3.79 -8.80
N TYR A 120 6.37 -3.28 -8.31
CA TYR A 120 5.20 -4.03 -7.89
C TYR A 120 4.14 -4.16 -8.99
N GLU A 121 4.27 -3.37 -10.04
CA GLU A 121 3.42 -3.45 -11.22
C GLU A 121 3.43 -4.80 -11.94
N ASP A 122 2.33 -5.24 -12.56
CA ASP A 122 1.02 -4.60 -12.77
C ASP A 122 0.08 -4.82 -11.57
N ASN A 123 -0.10 -3.85 -10.67
CA ASN A 123 -0.93 -3.98 -9.47
C ASN A 123 -2.12 -3.02 -9.41
N ASP A 124 -2.54 -2.45 -10.55
CA ASP A 124 -3.63 -1.48 -10.71
C ASP A 124 -5.01 -2.01 -10.23
N THR A 125 -5.15 -3.33 -10.11
CA THR A 125 -6.45 -3.98 -9.87
C THR A 125 -6.43 -5.01 -8.75
N PHE A 126 -7.59 -5.16 -8.12
CA PHE A 126 -7.84 -6.24 -7.14
C PHE A 126 -7.41 -7.63 -7.63
N THR A 127 -7.54 -7.92 -8.94
CA THR A 127 -7.17 -9.22 -9.52
C THR A 127 -5.70 -9.37 -9.86
N THR A 128 -4.97 -8.26 -9.98
CA THR A 128 -3.54 -8.24 -10.33
C THR A 128 -2.65 -7.90 -9.13
N ALA A 129 -3.26 -7.67 -7.96
CA ALA A 129 -2.59 -7.34 -6.70
C ALA A 129 -1.28 -8.10 -6.43
N TYR A 130 -0.23 -7.36 -6.06
CA TYR A 130 1.11 -7.90 -5.81
C TYR A 130 1.18 -8.78 -4.54
N ASP A 131 1.93 -9.88 -4.61
CA ASP A 131 1.98 -10.90 -3.55
C ASP A 131 2.91 -10.52 -2.40
N LEU A 132 2.33 -10.16 -1.25
CA LEU A 132 3.05 -9.90 0.00
C LEU A 132 2.92 -11.02 1.04
N ILE A 133 2.27 -12.14 0.70
CA ILE A 133 1.96 -13.25 1.61
C ILE A 133 3.18 -13.75 2.42
N ASN A 134 4.38 -13.77 1.83
CA ASN A 134 5.60 -14.26 2.50
C ASN A 134 6.55 -13.13 2.91
N GLN A 135 6.05 -11.90 2.99
CA GLN A 135 6.82 -10.68 3.26
C GLN A 135 6.30 -9.97 4.52
N GLU A 136 5.79 -10.76 5.48
CA GLU A 136 5.36 -10.27 6.78
C GLU A 136 6.48 -9.47 7.46
N GLN A 137 6.10 -8.37 8.10
CA GLN A 137 6.98 -7.39 8.74
C GLN A 137 8.11 -6.80 7.87
N THR A 138 8.05 -7.00 6.56
CA THR A 138 9.08 -6.52 5.63
C THR A 138 8.57 -5.33 4.85
N TRP A 139 9.28 -4.20 4.97
CA TRP A 139 9.06 -3.01 4.16
C TRP A 139 9.24 -3.29 2.67
N LEU A 140 8.39 -2.72 1.81
CA LEU A 140 8.54 -2.75 0.35
C LEU A 140 9.96 -2.33 -0.07
N SER A 141 10.51 -1.28 0.55
CA SER A 141 11.88 -0.82 0.25
C SER A 141 12.96 -1.90 0.39
N ASN A 142 12.72 -2.92 1.21
CA ASN A 142 13.60 -4.07 1.41
C ASN A 142 13.24 -5.29 0.53
N ILE A 143 12.10 -5.28 -0.16
CA ILE A 143 11.66 -6.32 -1.09
C ILE A 143 12.16 -6.00 -2.50
N ALA A 144 11.68 -4.90 -3.08
CA ALA A 144 12.02 -4.51 -4.46
C ALA A 144 12.16 -2.99 -4.67
N GLY A 145 12.03 -2.17 -3.62
CA GLY A 145 12.09 -0.71 -3.69
C GLY A 145 10.84 -0.04 -3.10
N LEU A 146 10.80 1.29 -3.13
CA LEU A 146 9.59 2.01 -2.72
C LEU A 146 8.47 1.78 -3.74
N GLY A 147 7.23 1.82 -3.25
CA GLY A 147 6.07 1.95 -4.12
C GLY A 147 5.96 3.37 -4.69
N ILE A 148 5.32 3.53 -5.83
CA ILE A 148 5.04 4.80 -6.48
C ILE A 148 3.54 4.85 -6.73
N GLN A 149 2.86 5.75 -6.03
CA GLN A 149 1.44 5.98 -6.26
C GLN A 149 1.27 6.80 -7.55
N GLU A 150 1.15 6.16 -8.72
CA GLU A 150 0.68 6.78 -9.96
C GLU A 150 -0.76 6.32 -10.30
N ASP A 151 -1.11 5.07 -10.02
CA ASP A 151 -2.48 4.57 -10.12
C ASP A 151 -2.98 3.75 -8.91
N GLN A 152 -3.92 2.82 -9.07
CA GLN A 152 -4.46 2.09 -7.92
C GLN A 152 -3.58 0.92 -7.50
N ASP A 153 -2.81 1.08 -6.44
CA ASP A 153 -1.96 0.01 -5.97
C ASP A 153 -2.68 -1.03 -5.10
N TRP A 154 -2.73 -2.28 -5.56
CA TRP A 154 -3.26 -3.41 -4.79
C TRP A 154 -2.18 -4.40 -4.35
N TYR A 155 -2.24 -4.84 -3.10
CA TYR A 155 -1.38 -5.88 -2.55
C TYR A 155 -2.20 -6.99 -1.92
N ARG A 156 -1.72 -8.24 -1.96
CA ARG A 156 -2.39 -9.40 -1.37
C ARG A 156 -1.56 -10.00 -0.24
N ILE A 157 -2.20 -10.21 0.90
CA ILE A 157 -1.66 -10.86 2.09
C ILE A 157 -2.53 -12.04 2.51
N ASP A 158 -2.02 -12.90 3.39
CA ASP A 158 -2.79 -14.01 3.96
C ASP A 158 -2.62 -14.03 5.48
N VAL A 159 -3.75 -13.88 6.18
CA VAL A 159 -3.79 -13.92 7.64
C VAL A 159 -3.98 -15.36 8.08
N THR A 160 -3.00 -15.87 8.81
CA THR A 160 -2.91 -17.26 9.25
C THR A 160 -4.04 -17.59 10.24
N PRO A 161 -4.65 -18.78 10.15
CA PRO A 161 -5.63 -19.21 11.15
C PRO A 161 -5.10 -19.14 12.58
N GLY A 162 -5.83 -18.43 13.44
CA GLY A 162 -5.45 -18.16 14.83
C GLY A 162 -5.00 -16.72 15.07
N TYR A 163 -4.55 -16.03 14.02
CA TYR A 163 -4.33 -14.59 14.05
C TYR A 163 -5.66 -13.88 13.78
N GLU A 164 -5.97 -12.90 14.62
CA GLU A 164 -7.26 -12.20 14.62
C GLU A 164 -7.08 -10.69 14.43
N ARG A 165 -5.85 -10.17 14.51
CA ARG A 165 -5.53 -8.75 14.37
C ARG A 165 -4.54 -8.56 13.22
N LEU A 166 -4.72 -7.50 12.46
CA LEU A 166 -3.87 -7.12 11.33
C LEU A 166 -3.43 -5.66 11.53
N VAL A 167 -2.11 -5.46 11.46
CA VAL A 167 -1.48 -4.15 11.50
C VAL A 167 -0.87 -3.87 10.14
N VAL A 168 -1.14 -2.69 9.57
CA VAL A 168 -0.61 -2.25 8.29
C VAL A 168 -0.14 -0.82 8.42
N ASP A 169 1.12 -0.58 8.07
CA ASP A 169 1.81 0.69 8.21
C ASP A 169 2.23 1.18 6.81
N LEU A 170 1.72 2.34 6.43
CA LEU A 170 1.98 3.03 5.17
C LEU A 170 2.67 4.38 5.49
N GLN A 171 3.87 4.55 4.94
CA GLN A 171 4.67 5.76 5.10
C GLN A 171 4.87 6.46 3.76
N PHE A 172 4.67 7.78 3.73
CA PHE A 172 4.83 8.59 2.52
C PHE A 172 5.21 10.03 2.88
N ASP A 173 5.66 10.81 1.89
CA ASP A 173 5.94 12.23 2.10
C ASP A 173 4.67 13.05 1.88
N HIS A 174 4.05 13.55 2.95
CA HIS A 174 2.85 14.39 2.85
C HIS A 174 3.08 15.68 2.03
N ALA A 175 4.33 16.13 1.89
CA ALA A 175 4.64 17.28 1.04
C ALA A 175 4.43 16.98 -0.45
N LEU A 176 4.40 15.71 -0.84
CA LEU A 176 4.18 15.25 -2.22
C LEU A 176 2.74 14.85 -2.51
N GLY A 177 1.88 14.83 -1.50
CA GLY A 177 0.47 14.45 -1.62
C GLY A 177 0.00 13.60 -0.45
N ASP A 178 -1.29 13.35 -0.41
CA ASP A 178 -1.93 12.56 0.65
C ASP A 178 -2.32 11.17 0.15
N LEU A 179 -1.94 10.12 0.88
CA LEU A 179 -2.22 8.73 0.52
C LEU A 179 -3.15 8.09 1.54
N ASP A 180 -4.18 7.42 1.04
CA ASP A 180 -5.15 6.68 1.84
C ASP A 180 -4.86 5.17 1.79
N LEU A 181 -5.13 4.47 2.90
CA LEU A 181 -4.95 3.02 3.03
C LEU A 181 -6.29 2.31 3.25
N PHE A 182 -6.52 1.23 2.52
CA PHE A 182 -7.74 0.43 2.63
C PHE A 182 -7.44 -1.07 2.77
N ILE A 183 -8.24 -1.77 3.57
CA ILE A 183 -8.21 -3.23 3.67
C ILE A 183 -9.54 -3.78 3.15
N HIS A 184 -9.45 -4.72 2.21
CA HIS A 184 -10.58 -5.44 1.63
C HIS A 184 -10.47 -6.93 1.92
N ASP A 185 -11.62 -7.61 2.02
CA ASP A 185 -11.67 -9.07 2.14
C ASP A 185 -11.44 -9.77 0.78
N ALA A 186 -11.39 -11.10 0.80
CA ALA A 186 -11.20 -11.92 -0.40
C ALA A 186 -12.31 -11.78 -1.47
N SER A 187 -13.46 -11.19 -1.12
CA SER A 187 -14.55 -10.90 -2.08
C SER A 187 -14.48 -9.46 -2.61
N GLY A 188 -13.49 -8.67 -2.18
CA GLY A 188 -13.33 -7.26 -2.56
C GLY A 188 -14.21 -6.30 -1.75
N TYR A 189 -14.83 -6.73 -0.65
CA TYR A 189 -15.57 -5.83 0.22
C TYR A 189 -14.64 -5.10 1.19
N LEU A 190 -14.86 -3.80 1.36
CA LEU A 190 -14.10 -2.98 2.29
C LEU A 190 -14.33 -3.44 3.74
N VAL A 191 -13.24 -3.69 4.45
CA VAL A 191 -13.21 -4.06 5.87
C VAL A 191 -12.97 -2.82 6.74
N VAL A 192 -11.95 -2.02 6.38
CA VAL A 192 -11.56 -0.80 7.09
C VAL A 192 -10.73 0.09 6.16
N ALA A 193 -10.71 1.38 6.44
CA ALA A 193 -9.85 2.35 5.78
C ALA A 193 -9.22 3.28 6.81
N SER A 194 -8.01 3.73 6.54
CA SER A 194 -7.37 4.87 7.20
C SER A 194 -7.20 5.96 6.14
N ILE A 195 -7.81 7.11 6.42
CA ILE A 195 -7.99 8.24 5.49
C ILE A 195 -7.64 9.55 6.18
N SER A 196 -6.53 9.54 6.91
CA SER A 196 -6.08 10.69 7.66
C SER A 196 -5.54 11.76 6.71
N VAL A 197 -4.96 12.82 7.27
CA VAL A 197 -4.23 13.83 6.49
C VAL A 197 -2.82 14.02 7.06
N THR A 198 -2.32 12.98 7.74
CA THR A 198 -0.99 12.98 8.37
C THR A 198 0.01 12.24 7.50
N ASP A 199 1.30 12.42 7.79
CA ASP A 199 2.43 11.88 7.01
C ASP A 199 2.56 10.34 7.04
N ASN A 200 1.55 9.64 7.53
CA ASN A 200 1.46 8.19 7.60
C ASN A 200 0.00 7.73 7.71
N GLU A 201 -0.28 6.50 7.23
CA GLU A 201 -1.52 5.79 7.53
C GLU A 201 -1.19 4.50 8.29
N LEU A 202 -1.87 4.30 9.42
CA LEU A 202 -1.74 3.11 10.24
C LEU A 202 -3.11 2.48 10.45
N ILE A 203 -3.26 1.24 10.03
CA ILE A 203 -4.44 0.44 10.36
C ILE A 203 -4.01 -0.62 11.37
N ASP A 204 -4.68 -0.61 12.51
CA ASP A 204 -4.64 -1.67 13.50
C ASP A 204 -6.06 -2.19 13.71
N LYS A 205 -6.32 -3.42 13.25
CA LYS A 205 -7.69 -3.93 13.11
C LYS A 205 -7.84 -5.38 13.53
N VAL A 206 -8.77 -5.63 14.45
CA VAL A 206 -9.35 -6.96 14.63
C VAL A 206 -10.19 -7.33 13.41
N LEU A 207 -9.83 -8.43 12.76
CA LEU A 207 -10.42 -8.93 11.53
C LEU A 207 -11.62 -9.85 11.79
N PRO A 208 -12.57 -9.94 10.84
CA PRO A 208 -13.73 -10.83 10.97
C PRO A 208 -13.37 -12.33 10.86
N GLY A 209 -12.16 -12.65 10.41
CA GLY A 209 -11.65 -14.02 10.29
C GLY A 209 -10.23 -14.05 9.76
N SER A 210 -9.68 -15.26 9.62
CA SER A 210 -8.42 -15.51 8.92
C SER A 210 -8.65 -15.75 7.43
N GLY A 211 -7.56 -15.72 6.66
CA GLY A 211 -7.55 -15.94 5.23
C GLY A 211 -7.03 -14.73 4.45
N THR A 212 -7.34 -14.68 3.17
CA THR A 212 -6.79 -13.69 2.25
C THR A 212 -7.42 -12.33 2.43
N TYR A 213 -6.57 -11.31 2.51
CA TYR A 213 -6.94 -9.89 2.53
C TYR A 213 -6.17 -9.13 1.46
N TYR A 214 -6.73 -8.00 1.05
CA TYR A 214 -6.15 -7.11 0.06
C TYR A 214 -5.94 -5.73 0.66
N LEU A 215 -4.71 -5.23 0.55
CA LEU A 215 -4.36 -3.87 0.89
C LEU A 215 -4.48 -3.04 -0.39
N LYS A 216 -5.03 -1.84 -0.27
CA LYS A 216 -5.07 -0.88 -1.36
C LYS A 216 -4.50 0.44 -0.89
N VAL A 217 -3.50 0.94 -1.61
CA VAL A 217 -2.99 2.31 -1.47
C VAL A 217 -3.63 3.16 -2.56
N ASN A 218 -4.03 4.38 -2.22
CA ASN A 218 -4.71 5.25 -3.17
C ASN A 218 -4.42 6.73 -2.86
N GLY A 219 -4.00 7.49 -3.87
CA GLY A 219 -3.79 8.93 -3.73
C GLY A 219 -5.09 9.72 -3.57
N PHE A 220 -5.09 10.68 -2.64
CA PHE A 220 -6.17 11.65 -2.50
C PHE A 220 -6.12 12.65 -3.68
N SER A 221 -7.29 12.95 -4.27
CA SER A 221 -7.44 13.97 -5.33
C SER A 221 -6.62 13.79 -6.62
N GLY A 222 -6.07 12.61 -6.89
CA GLY A 222 -5.26 12.34 -8.09
C GLY A 222 -3.79 12.74 -7.94
N ASP A 223 -3.28 12.80 -6.72
CA ASP A 223 -1.84 12.80 -6.47
C ASP A 223 -1.27 11.47 -6.97
N THR A 224 -0.47 11.58 -8.05
CA THR A 224 0.01 10.46 -8.86
C THR A 224 1.54 10.39 -8.85
N SER A 225 2.23 10.98 -7.88
CA SER A 225 3.69 10.99 -7.87
C SER A 225 4.31 10.78 -6.48
N ASN A 226 3.53 10.31 -5.51
CA ASN A 226 4.04 10.11 -4.17
C ASN A 226 4.68 8.73 -4.06
N THR A 227 5.94 8.67 -3.61
CA THR A 227 6.57 7.40 -3.27
C THR A 227 6.17 6.99 -1.86
N TYR A 228 5.93 5.72 -1.63
CA TYR A 228 5.57 5.21 -0.31
C TYR A 228 6.32 3.93 0.05
N ASP A 229 6.34 3.64 1.34
CA ASP A 229 6.76 2.34 1.87
C ASP A 229 5.58 1.73 2.63
N LEU A 230 5.41 0.41 2.50
CA LEU A 230 4.29 -0.34 3.08
C LEU A 230 4.84 -1.59 3.77
N ARG A 231 4.28 -1.93 4.92
CA ARG A 231 4.48 -3.23 5.56
C ARG A 231 3.21 -3.68 6.27
N TRP A 232 3.12 -4.99 6.52
CA TRP A 232 1.98 -5.60 7.20
C TRP A 232 2.43 -6.67 8.20
N ASP A 233 1.63 -6.86 9.23
CA ASP A 233 1.87 -7.81 10.32
C ASP A 233 0.56 -8.37 10.86
N GLN A 234 0.57 -9.62 11.27
CA GLN A 234 -0.58 -10.31 11.84
C GLN A 234 -0.32 -10.63 13.31
N LEU A 235 -1.30 -10.36 14.16
CA LEU A 235 -1.20 -10.51 15.61
C LEU A 235 -2.32 -11.40 16.16
N LEU A 236 -2.07 -12.03 17.31
CA LEU A 236 -3.05 -12.85 18.02
C LEU A 236 -4.03 -11.94 18.79
N MET A 237 -5.25 -12.43 19.07
CA MET A 237 -6.27 -11.65 19.82
C MET A 237 -5.86 -11.35 21.27
N ASP A 238 -5.02 -12.21 21.86
CA ASP A 238 -4.55 -12.11 23.25
C ASP A 238 -3.35 -11.15 23.42
N ASP A 239 -2.90 -10.50 22.35
CA ASP A 239 -1.89 -9.43 22.38
C ASP A 239 -2.48 -8.15 23.01
N THR A 240 -2.94 -8.26 24.25
CA THR A 240 -3.44 -7.14 25.05
C THR A 240 -2.27 -6.27 25.49
N ILE A 241 -2.03 -5.27 24.65
CA ILE A 241 -1.45 -3.95 24.94
C ILE A 241 0.09 -3.90 24.96
N ALA A 242 0.65 -3.66 23.78
CA ALA A 242 1.71 -2.68 23.61
C ALA A 242 1.09 -1.29 23.46
N ILE A 243 1.33 -0.37 24.40
CA ILE A 243 0.90 1.03 24.25
C ILE A 243 1.93 1.75 23.40
N GLU A 244 1.56 2.29 22.23
CA GLU A 244 2.46 3.16 21.47
C GLU A 244 2.90 4.39 22.31
N PRO A 245 4.12 4.93 22.08
CA PRO A 245 4.60 6.13 22.77
C PRO A 245 3.78 7.37 22.35
N GLY A 246 2.63 7.62 22.99
CA GLY A 246 1.76 8.74 22.62
C GLY A 246 0.38 8.78 23.29
N GLY A 247 -0.10 7.65 23.82
CA GLY A 247 -1.20 7.62 24.78
C GLY A 247 -2.62 7.64 24.19
N VAL A 248 -3.29 6.49 24.30
CA VAL A 248 -4.66 6.42 24.85
C VAL A 248 -4.68 5.23 25.81
N GLU A 249 -4.90 5.53 27.09
CA GLU A 249 -5.15 4.55 28.15
C GLU A 249 -6.49 3.86 27.86
N LEU A 250 -6.46 2.67 27.24
CA LEU A 250 -7.63 1.80 27.27
C LEU A 250 -7.71 1.16 28.65
N LYS A 251 -8.64 1.69 29.46
CA LYS A 251 -9.19 1.01 30.63
C LYS A 251 -9.91 -0.27 30.19
N GLU A 252 -9.17 -1.29 29.85
CA GLU A 252 -9.68 -2.66 29.82
C GLU A 252 -9.18 -3.33 31.10
N THR A 253 -10.12 -3.60 32.00
CA THR A 253 -9.89 -4.44 33.17
C THR A 253 -9.50 -5.83 32.67
N HIS A 254 -8.23 -6.20 32.79
CA HIS A 254 -7.77 -7.56 32.52
C HIS A 254 -8.75 -8.53 33.21
N PRO A 255 -9.36 -9.49 32.49
CA PRO A 255 -10.12 -10.53 33.15
C PRO A 255 -9.14 -11.29 34.04
N ALA A 256 -9.32 -11.23 35.35
CA ALA A 256 -8.45 -11.82 36.37
C ALA A 256 -8.42 -13.37 36.37
N ASN A 257 -8.57 -13.99 35.19
CA ASN A 257 -8.94 -15.38 35.01
C ASN A 257 -8.01 -16.13 34.02
N GLU A 258 -7.17 -15.44 33.25
CA GLU A 258 -6.20 -16.07 32.35
C GLU A 258 -4.84 -16.24 33.03
N LYS A 259 -4.34 -17.47 33.01
CA LYS A 259 -3.13 -17.91 33.72
C LYS A 259 -1.85 -17.71 32.93
N ILE A 260 -1.94 -17.44 31.64
CA ILE A 260 -0.80 -17.16 30.78
C ILE A 260 -1.33 -16.20 29.73
N ASN A 261 -0.70 -15.04 29.60
CA ASN A 261 -1.02 -14.03 28.58
C ASN A 261 0.14 -13.98 27.60
N ILE A 262 -0.12 -14.12 26.30
CA ILE A 262 0.91 -14.00 25.27
C ILE A 262 0.92 -12.56 24.78
N MET A 263 2.05 -11.88 24.92
CA MET A 263 2.25 -10.50 24.50
C MET A 263 3.23 -10.44 23.32
N THR A 264 2.72 -10.03 22.17
CA THR A 264 3.48 -9.75 20.95
C THR A 264 3.27 -8.27 20.62
N GLY A 265 4.38 -7.55 20.42
CA GLY A 265 4.40 -6.17 19.95
C GLY A 265 3.82 -6.04 18.55
N SER A 266 3.48 -4.81 18.17
CA SER A 266 3.22 -4.50 16.77
C SER A 266 4.52 -4.01 16.12
N PHE A 267 4.42 -3.10 15.16
CA PHE A 267 5.60 -2.53 14.57
C PHE A 267 6.25 -1.47 15.46
N GLY A 268 7.58 -1.55 15.59
CA GLY A 268 8.37 -0.43 16.08
C GLY A 268 8.61 -0.52 17.58
N ALA A 269 8.15 0.49 18.32
CA ALA A 269 8.41 0.60 19.76
C ALA A 269 7.16 0.24 20.55
N ASP A 270 7.24 -0.88 21.27
CA ASP A 270 6.13 -1.44 22.05
C ASP A 270 6.31 -1.23 23.55
N VAL A 271 5.21 -1.11 24.30
CA VAL A 271 5.24 -1.09 25.77
C VAL A 271 4.54 -2.33 26.33
N PHE A 272 5.32 -3.34 26.70
CA PHE A 272 4.84 -4.54 27.38
C PHE A 272 4.54 -4.22 28.85
N ALA A 273 3.26 -3.92 29.14
CA ALA A 273 2.83 -3.50 30.47
C ALA A 273 2.58 -4.69 31.40
N LEU A 274 3.47 -4.91 32.38
CA LEU A 274 3.35 -5.96 33.41
C LEU A 274 2.90 -5.41 34.78
N GLY A 275 2.60 -4.11 34.84
CA GLY A 275 2.08 -3.42 36.01
C GLY A 275 1.82 -1.94 35.74
N ASN A 276 1.09 -1.30 36.65
CA ASN A 276 0.89 0.16 36.68
C ASN A 276 1.40 0.76 38.00
N GLU A 277 1.22 2.07 38.18
CA GLU A 277 1.60 2.79 39.41
C GLU A 277 1.04 2.14 40.69
N ASN A 278 -0.12 1.47 40.61
CA ASN A 278 -0.83 0.92 41.76
C ASN A 278 -0.52 -0.55 42.04
N GLN A 279 -0.27 -1.37 41.01
CA GLN A 279 -0.13 -2.83 41.17
C GLN A 279 0.66 -3.50 40.03
N ALA A 280 1.29 -4.64 40.35
CA ALA A 280 1.73 -5.61 39.34
C ALA A 280 0.51 -6.40 38.84
N TYR A 281 0.54 -6.85 37.59
CA TYR A 281 -0.59 -7.55 36.97
C TYR A 281 -0.59 -9.06 37.20
N TYR A 282 0.58 -9.64 37.47
CA TYR A 282 0.76 -11.06 37.78
C TYR A 282 1.17 -11.19 39.25
N ASP A 283 0.30 -11.76 40.08
CA ASP A 283 0.44 -11.83 41.53
C ASP A 283 -0.03 -13.15 42.18
N GLU A 284 -0.35 -14.20 41.40
CA GLU A 284 -0.63 -15.54 41.92
C GLU A 284 0.66 -16.36 42.18
N LEU A 285 1.14 -16.31 43.44
CA LEU A 285 2.30 -17.07 43.96
C LEU A 285 2.77 -18.29 43.14
N GLY A 286 3.85 -18.14 42.38
CA GLY A 286 4.67 -19.19 41.80
C GLY A 286 4.90 -19.07 40.29
N VAL A 287 4.19 -19.93 39.55
CA VAL A 287 4.22 -20.00 38.07
C VAL A 287 2.78 -20.13 37.54
N GLY A 288 1.83 -19.66 38.34
CA GLY A 288 0.40 -19.84 38.12
C GLY A 288 -0.15 -18.84 37.10
N ASP A 289 0.46 -17.67 37.04
CA ASP A 289 0.17 -16.55 36.15
C ASP A 289 1.48 -15.90 35.64
N TYR A 290 1.62 -15.65 34.34
CA TYR A 290 2.75 -14.87 33.79
C TYR A 290 2.45 -14.36 32.37
N ALA A 291 3.15 -13.31 31.96
CA ALA A 291 3.21 -12.88 30.55
C ALA A 291 4.26 -13.67 29.76
N LEU A 292 3.97 -14.03 28.53
CA LEU A 292 4.93 -14.58 27.57
C LEU A 292 5.19 -13.52 26.50
N ILE A 293 6.33 -12.82 26.58
CA ILE A 293 6.70 -11.77 25.63
C ILE A 293 7.48 -12.40 24.48
N SER A 294 6.93 -12.36 23.27
CA SER A 294 7.34 -13.20 22.13
C SER A 294 8.38 -12.55 21.20
N ASP A 295 8.39 -11.22 21.09
CA ASP A 295 9.10 -10.47 20.03
C ASP A 295 9.91 -9.24 20.51
N PHE A 296 10.12 -9.11 21.83
CA PHE A 296 10.82 -7.97 22.44
C PHE A 296 12.14 -7.56 21.76
N ASP A 297 12.17 -6.35 21.19
CA ASP A 297 13.36 -5.66 20.69
C ASP A 297 13.87 -4.65 21.72
N PHE A 298 15.00 -4.98 22.36
CA PHE A 298 15.63 -4.13 23.38
C PHE A 298 16.10 -2.76 22.89
N THR A 299 16.07 -2.47 21.58
CA THR A 299 16.42 -1.17 21.00
C THR A 299 15.22 -0.24 20.82
N GLN A 300 14.00 -0.78 20.83
CA GLN A 300 12.78 -0.03 20.56
C GLN A 300 11.77 -0.16 21.71
N ASP A 301 11.67 -1.35 22.31
CA ASP A 301 10.60 -1.71 23.21
C ASP A 301 10.91 -1.41 24.67
N ILE A 302 9.84 -1.30 25.45
CA ILE A 302 9.84 -1.08 26.88
C ILE A 302 9.07 -2.21 27.57
N ILE A 303 9.67 -2.78 28.61
CA ILE A 303 8.94 -3.58 29.60
C ILE A 303 8.62 -2.69 30.79
N GLN A 304 7.34 -2.46 31.05
CA GLN A 304 6.89 -1.64 32.18
C GLN A 304 6.60 -2.51 33.42
N LEU A 305 7.19 -2.13 34.55
CA LEU A 305 7.10 -2.84 35.82
C LEU A 305 6.66 -1.90 36.96
N GLN A 306 5.87 -2.42 37.89
CA GLN A 306 5.50 -1.69 39.10
C GLN A 306 6.68 -1.60 40.09
N GLY A 307 6.91 -0.45 40.71
CA GLY A 307 7.90 -0.25 41.77
C GLY A 307 9.27 0.16 41.24
N SER A 308 10.30 -0.64 41.49
CA SER A 308 11.69 -0.35 41.11
C SER A 308 12.43 -1.61 40.67
N SER A 309 13.58 -1.46 40.00
CA SER A 309 14.44 -2.59 39.62
C SER A 309 14.82 -3.50 40.79
N SER A 310 14.94 -2.95 42.01
CA SER A 310 15.24 -3.71 43.22
C SER A 310 14.13 -4.66 43.68
N ASN A 311 12.94 -4.57 43.09
CA ASN A 311 11.83 -5.48 43.35
C ASN A 311 11.87 -6.73 42.47
N TYR A 312 12.81 -6.83 41.53
CA TYR A 312 12.83 -7.88 40.52
C TYR A 312 14.19 -8.56 40.41
N LYS A 313 14.17 -9.79 39.91
CA LYS A 313 15.36 -10.54 39.49
C LYS A 313 15.11 -11.19 38.14
N LEU A 314 16.18 -11.38 37.38
CA LEU A 314 16.15 -12.14 36.12
C LEU A 314 16.70 -13.54 36.36
N GLY A 315 16.16 -14.55 35.68
CA GLY A 315 16.64 -15.92 35.83
C GLY A 315 16.13 -16.88 34.78
N SER A 316 16.71 -18.09 34.77
CA SER A 316 16.19 -19.19 33.96
C SER A 316 14.86 -19.67 34.51
N VAL A 317 13.93 -19.98 33.62
CA VAL A 317 12.66 -20.65 33.95
C VAL A 317 12.83 -22.17 33.98
N SER A 318 11.90 -22.88 34.61
CA SER A 318 11.93 -24.34 34.68
C SER A 318 11.71 -24.98 33.30
N SER A 319 12.23 -26.19 33.09
CA SER A 319 12.22 -26.85 31.77
C SER A 319 10.82 -27.26 31.26
N ASN A 320 9.78 -27.12 32.09
CA ASN A 320 8.39 -27.34 31.74
C ASN A 320 7.65 -26.06 31.32
N LEU A 321 8.34 -24.91 31.30
CA LEU A 321 7.83 -23.63 30.83
C LEU A 321 8.42 -23.28 29.46
N PRO A 322 7.82 -22.33 28.72
CA PRO A 322 8.38 -21.78 27.50
C PRO A 322 9.84 -21.33 27.67
N THR A 323 10.65 -21.45 26.60
CA THR A 323 12.05 -21.02 26.66
C THR A 323 12.14 -19.49 26.62
N GLY A 324 12.95 -18.93 27.51
CA GLY A 324 13.21 -17.48 27.59
C GLY A 324 13.89 -17.08 28.90
N ILE A 325 14.00 -15.78 29.12
CA ILE A 325 14.47 -15.20 30.38
C ILE A 325 13.24 -14.89 31.24
N GLY A 326 13.18 -15.49 32.43
CA GLY A 326 12.15 -15.18 33.41
C GLY A 326 12.44 -13.87 34.14
N ILE A 327 11.42 -13.02 34.22
CA ILE A 327 11.39 -11.87 35.12
C ILE A 327 10.62 -12.30 36.35
N PHE A 328 11.25 -12.20 37.51
CA PHE A 328 10.64 -12.61 38.77
C PHE A 328 10.51 -11.43 39.73
N ARG A 329 9.34 -11.25 40.33
CA ARG A 329 9.13 -10.31 41.42
C ARG A 329 9.58 -10.95 42.74
N GLN A 330 10.45 -10.24 43.45
CA GLN A 330 11.04 -10.75 44.69
C GLN A 330 10.02 -10.70 45.84
N THR A 331 9.83 -11.82 46.52
CA THR A 331 8.98 -11.91 47.71
C THR A 331 9.78 -12.42 48.91
N SER A 332 9.18 -12.42 50.11
CA SER A 332 9.81 -13.03 51.29
C SER A 332 9.84 -14.57 51.25
N GLY A 333 9.15 -15.17 50.28
CA GLY A 333 9.01 -16.62 50.11
C GLY A 333 9.55 -17.08 48.75
N ILE A 334 8.64 -17.59 47.91
CA ILE A 334 8.96 -17.98 46.53
C ILE A 334 8.83 -16.73 45.67
N ASP A 335 9.87 -16.42 44.90
CA ASP A 335 9.81 -15.32 43.95
C ASP A 335 8.78 -15.62 42.87
N GLU A 336 7.95 -14.63 42.55
CA GLU A 336 6.85 -14.74 41.60
C GLU A 336 7.35 -14.64 40.18
N LEU A 337 6.95 -15.53 39.28
CA LEU A 337 7.26 -15.39 37.85
C LEU A 337 6.23 -14.44 37.22
N ILE A 338 6.66 -13.26 36.80
CA ILE A 338 5.74 -12.27 36.19
C ILE A 338 5.77 -12.29 34.66
N ALA A 339 6.91 -12.66 34.06
CA ALA A 339 7.01 -12.75 32.61
C ALA A 339 8.14 -13.69 32.16
N ILE A 340 8.03 -14.19 30.94
CA ILE A 340 9.07 -14.89 30.19
C ILE A 340 9.32 -14.10 28.90
N VAL A 341 10.53 -13.56 28.74
CA VAL A 341 10.94 -12.87 27.50
C VAL A 341 11.63 -13.88 26.58
N GLN A 342 11.03 -14.13 25.42
CA GLN A 342 11.52 -15.08 24.44
C GLN A 342 12.53 -14.42 23.48
N GLY A 343 13.23 -15.23 22.68
CA GLY A 343 14.11 -14.74 21.60
C GLY A 343 15.39 -14.00 22.03
N VAL A 344 15.50 -13.57 23.29
CA VAL A 344 16.62 -12.74 23.77
C VAL A 344 17.73 -13.53 24.46
N GLY A 345 18.99 -13.10 24.25
CA GLY A 345 20.16 -13.72 24.87
C GLY A 345 20.44 -13.26 26.31
N SER A 346 20.25 -11.98 26.61
CA SER A 346 20.37 -11.40 27.95
C SER A 346 19.65 -10.06 28.04
N ILE A 347 18.96 -9.80 29.13
CA ILE A 347 18.37 -8.49 29.46
C ILE A 347 18.90 -7.99 30.82
N ASN A 348 18.76 -6.69 31.11
CA ASN A 348 19.31 -6.04 32.30
C ASN A 348 18.30 -5.06 32.90
N LEU A 349 17.88 -5.29 34.14
CA LEU A 349 16.93 -4.45 34.90
C LEU A 349 17.39 -2.99 35.11
N SER A 350 18.64 -2.65 34.78
CA SER A 350 19.13 -1.26 34.82
C SER A 350 19.20 -0.59 33.45
N ALA A 351 18.78 -1.28 32.39
CA ALA A 351 18.76 -0.74 31.04
C ALA A 351 17.50 0.08 30.77
N ASP A 352 17.56 0.96 29.78
CA ASP A 352 16.53 1.96 29.49
C ASP A 352 15.23 1.34 28.92
N TYR A 353 15.29 0.10 28.45
CA TYR A 353 14.12 -0.68 28.04
C TYR A 353 13.31 -1.27 29.21
N PHE A 354 13.70 -1.01 30.46
CA PHE A 354 12.85 -1.24 31.62
C PHE A 354 12.31 0.09 32.16
N SER A 355 10.99 0.25 32.09
CA SER A 355 10.29 1.37 32.71
C SER A 355 9.73 0.96 34.07
N TYR A 356 9.95 1.78 35.09
CA TYR A 356 9.47 1.52 36.45
C TYR A 356 8.47 2.60 36.87
N VAL A 357 7.26 2.18 37.22
CA VAL A 357 6.14 3.07 37.59
C VAL A 357 5.75 2.88 39.05
N SER A 358 5.46 3.96 39.77
CA SER A 358 5.23 3.93 41.23
C SER A 358 4.32 5.02 41.74
#